data_AF-A0A5C4WHM0-F1
#
_entry.id   AF-A0A5C4WHM0-F1
#
_cell.length_a   1.000
_cell.length_b   1.000
_cell.length_c   1.000
_cell.angle_alpha   90.00
_cell.angle_beta   90.00
_cell.angle_gamma   90.00
#
_symmetry.space_group_name_H-M   'P 1'
#
loop_
_entity.id
_entity.type
_entity.pdbx_description
1 polymer ?
#
loop_
_entity_poly.entity_id
_entity_poly.type
_entity_poly.pdbx_seq_one_letter_code
_entity_poly.pdbx_strand_id
1 'polypeptide(L)'
;MSDPTGENNVLHELKVVVGLALAMAEVSQAQHTGDLPITEWLLDPAESERERVGLRGILAAITELESSPSFQPPGAGSGRPLPTHAPSFTRR
;
A
#
# COMPACT_ATOMS: atom_id res chain seq x y z
N MET A 1 -19.50 -2.18 3.58
CA MET A 1 -19.14 -2.86 2.32
C MET A 1 -17.92 -2.12 1.80
N SER A 2 -16.74 -2.69 1.98
CA SER A 2 -15.53 -2.22 1.30
C SER A 2 -15.65 -2.63 -0.15
N ASP A 3 -15.77 -1.65 -1.04
CA ASP A 3 -15.72 -1.89 -2.47
C ASP A 3 -14.24 -2.06 -2.86
N PRO A 4 -13.81 -3.24 -3.33
CA PRO A 4 -12.41 -3.46 -3.70
C PRO A 4 -11.94 -2.50 -4.80
N THR A 5 -12.88 -1.95 -5.58
CA THR A 5 -12.60 -0.91 -6.58
C THR A 5 -12.27 0.43 -5.93
N GLY A 6 -12.96 0.77 -4.83
CA GLY A 6 -12.75 2.01 -4.09
C GLY A 6 -11.45 2.02 -3.28
N GLU A 7 -11.10 0.88 -2.67
CA GLU A 7 -9.84 0.74 -1.92
C GLU A 7 -8.61 0.85 -2.83
N ASN A 8 -8.67 0.28 -4.04
CA ASN A 8 -7.60 0.44 -5.03
C ASN A 8 -7.44 1.90 -5.49
N ASN A 9 -8.53 2.67 -5.60
CA ASN A 9 -8.43 4.08 -5.94
C ASN A 9 -7.79 4.90 -4.80
N VAL A 10 -8.11 4.59 -3.54
CA VAL A 10 -7.49 5.22 -2.36
C VAL A 10 -5.99 4.90 -2.27
N LEU A 11 -5.59 3.65 -2.53
CA LEU A 11 -4.17 3.25 -2.54
C LEU A 11 -3.40 3.95 -3.66
N HIS A 12 -4.02 4.08 -4.84
CA HIS A 12 -3.41 4.79 -5.96
C HIS A 12 -3.20 6.28 -5.66
N GLU A 13 -4.21 6.95 -5.11
CA GLU A 13 -4.10 8.35 -4.67
C GLU A 13 -3.01 8.52 -3.61
N LEU A 14 -2.97 7.62 -2.61
CA LEU A 14 -1.95 7.64 -1.57
C LEU A 14 -0.55 7.45 -2.16
N LYS A 15 -0.37 6.54 -3.13
CA LYS A 15 0.89 6.32 -3.83
C LYS A 15 1.40 7.59 -4.52
N VAL A 16 0.50 8.34 -5.16
CA VAL A 16 0.83 9.62 -5.81
C VAL A 16 1.29 10.65 -4.77
N VAL A 17 0.57 10.78 -3.66
CA VAL A 17 0.93 11.73 -2.58
C VAL A 17 2.27 11.38 -1.94
N VAL A 18 2.50 10.11 -1.60
CA VAL A 18 3.76 9.65 -1.01
C VAL A 18 4.92 9.83 -2.00
N GLY A 19 4.70 9.58 -3.29
CA GLY A 19 5.69 9.84 -4.34
C GLY A 19 6.06 11.32 -4.45
N LEU A 20 5.07 12.22 -4.36
CA LEU A 20 5.32 13.67 -4.34
C LEU A 20 6.10 14.09 -3.09
N ALA A 21 5.72 13.58 -1.92
CA ALA A 21 6.45 13.83 -0.67
C ALA A 21 7.92 13.39 -0.76
N LEU A 22 8.18 12.21 -1.34
CA LEU A 22 9.54 11.72 -1.55
C LEU A 22 10.35 12.63 -2.49
N ALA A 23 9.73 13.10 -3.58
CA ALA A 23 10.37 14.03 -4.51
C ALA A 23 10.72 15.37 -3.84
N MET A 24 9.85 15.89 -2.99
CA MET A 24 10.11 17.12 -2.22
C MET A 24 11.24 16.92 -1.21
N ALA A 25 11.25 15.81 -0.47
CA ALA A 25 12.32 15.46 0.44
C ALA A 25 13.67 15.29 -0.29
N GLU A 26 13.63 14.75 -1.51
CA GLU A 26 14.79 14.64 -2.41
C GLU A 26 15.37 15.99 -2.82
N VAL A 27 14.50 16.93 -3.22
CA VAL A 27 14.89 18.29 -3.57
C VAL A 27 15.42 19.04 -2.35
N SER A 28 14.79 18.88 -1.19
CA SER A 28 15.21 19.51 0.07
C SER A 28 16.61 19.09 0.48
N GLN A 29 16.92 17.78 0.42
CA GLN A 29 18.27 17.28 0.70
C GLN A 29 19.31 17.87 -0.26
N ALA A 30 18.99 17.91 -1.57
CA ALA A 30 19.90 18.45 -2.58
C ALA A 30 20.23 19.93 -2.38
N GLN A 31 19.34 20.69 -1.74
CA GLN A 31 19.56 22.08 -1.36
C GLN A 31 20.34 22.24 -0.04
N HIS A 32 20.36 21.21 0.82
CA HIS A 32 20.98 21.24 2.15
C HIS A 32 22.35 20.57 2.24
N THR A 33 22.80 19.86 1.20
CA THR A 33 24.16 19.29 1.11
C THR A 33 25.28 20.33 0.96
N GLY A 34 24.96 21.62 1.07
CA GLY A 34 25.94 22.70 1.18
C GLY A 34 26.56 22.76 2.58
N ASP A 35 27.83 23.15 2.62
CA ASP A 35 28.77 23.29 3.75
C ASP A 35 28.33 24.33 4.82
N LEU A 36 27.02 24.45 5.06
CA LEU A 36 26.42 25.38 6.01
C LEU A 36 26.79 24.94 7.44
N PRO A 37 27.12 25.89 8.33
CA PRO A 37 27.30 25.57 9.74
C PRO A 37 25.99 25.03 10.31
N ILE A 38 26.09 24.11 11.29
CA ILE A 38 24.95 23.42 11.91
C ILE A 38 23.89 24.40 12.45
N THR A 39 24.31 25.60 12.87
CA THR A 39 23.42 26.67 13.35
C THR A 39 22.52 27.27 12.27
N GLU A 40 22.85 27.07 11.01
CA GLU A 40 22.12 27.59 9.85
C GLU A 40 21.33 26.49 9.12
N TRP A 41 21.34 25.26 9.65
CA TRP A 41 20.54 24.18 9.12
C TRP A 41 19.06 24.44 9.41
N LEU A 42 18.26 24.47 8.34
CA LEU A 42 16.80 24.54 8.42
C LEU A 42 16.21 23.17 8.75
N LEU A 43 16.90 22.09 8.36
CA LEU A 43 16.49 20.71 8.59
C LEU A 43 17.72 19.88 8.99
N ASP A 44 17.56 19.04 10.01
CA ASP A 44 18.58 18.07 10.39
C ASP A 44 18.75 17.04 9.26
N PRO A 45 19.96 16.86 8.68
CA PRO A 45 20.23 15.87 7.65
C PRO A 45 19.84 14.45 8.06
N ALA A 46 19.97 14.10 9.34
CA ALA A 46 19.58 12.79 9.85
C ALA A 46 18.05 12.63 9.82
N GLU A 47 17.30 13.68 10.16
CA GLU A 47 15.84 13.65 10.07
C GLU A 47 15.35 13.59 8.61
N SER A 48 15.97 14.38 7.73
CA SER A 48 15.65 14.37 6.30
C SER A 48 15.90 12.99 5.66
N GLU A 49 16.99 12.30 6.03
CA GLU A 49 17.25 10.95 5.56
C GLU A 49 16.25 9.93 6.13
N ARG A 50 15.91 10.04 7.42
CA ARG A 50 14.88 9.19 8.05
C ARG A 50 13.53 9.32 7.34
N GLU A 51 13.12 10.55 7.03
CA GLU A 51 11.89 10.81 6.29
C GLU A 51 11.90 10.14 4.91
N ARG A 52 12.98 10.30 4.13
CA ARG A 52 13.13 9.68 2.81
C ARG A 52 13.07 8.15 2.87
N VAL A 53 13.77 7.55 3.82
CA VAL A 53 13.76 6.09 4.03
C VAL A 53 12.36 5.62 4.38
N GLY A 54 11.67 6.35 5.27
CA GLY A 54 10.28 6.07 5.64
C GLY A 54 9.32 6.14 4.45
N LEU A 55 9.40 7.21 3.64
CA LEU A 55 8.58 7.40 2.45
C LEU A 55 8.79 6.31 1.41
N ARG A 56 10.04 5.87 1.20
CA ARG A 56 10.36 4.72 0.32
C ARG A 56 9.75 3.41 0.85
N GLY A 57 9.81 3.19 2.16
CA GLY A 57 9.17 2.03 2.80
C GLY A 57 7.65 2.03 2.61
N ILE A 58 7.00 3.18 2.80
CA ILE A 58 5.55 3.32 2.60
C ILE A 58 5.19 3.07 1.14
N LEU A 59 5.94 3.62 0.18
CA LEU A 59 5.68 3.44 -1.25
C LEU A 59 5.83 1.98 -1.69
N ALA A 60 6.79 1.26 -1.11
CA ALA A 60 6.95 -0.18 -1.31
C ALA A 60 5.75 -0.96 -0.74
N ALA A 61 5.32 -0.66 0.49
CA ALA A 61 4.18 -1.30 1.12
C ALA A 61 2.86 -1.07 0.36
N ILE A 62 2.62 0.15 -0.13
CA ILE A 62 1.45 0.46 -0.96
C ILE A 62 1.49 -0.33 -2.27
N THR A 63 2.66 -0.39 -2.93
CA THR A 63 2.83 -1.14 -4.18
C THR A 63 2.56 -2.64 -3.98
N GLU A 64 3.01 -3.21 -2.86
CA GLU A 64 2.72 -4.59 -2.48
C GLU A 64 1.21 -4.79 -2.23
N LEU A 65 0.57 -3.86 -1.53
CA LEU A 65 -0.86 -3.93 -1.24
C LEU A 65 -1.73 -3.79 -2.50
N GLU A 66 -1.39 -2.89 -3.43
CA GLU A 66 -2.04 -2.78 -4.76
C GLU A 66 -1.89 -4.07 -5.59
N SER A 67 -0.77 -4.78 -5.42
CA SER A 67 -0.49 -6.02 -6.15
C SER A 67 -1.08 -7.25 -5.48
N SER A 68 -1.51 -7.13 -4.22
CA SER A 68 -2.10 -8.21 -3.46
C SER A 68 -3.53 -8.44 -3.96
N PRO A 69 -3.89 -9.67 -4.36
CA PRO A 69 -5.27 -9.95 -4.72
C PRO A 69 -6.12 -9.76 -3.46
N SER A 70 -7.02 -8.76 -3.49
CA SER A 70 -8.07 -8.60 -2.48
C SER A 70 -8.67 -9.98 -2.22
N PHE A 71 -8.58 -10.47 -0.99
CA PHE A 71 -9.04 -11.81 -0.60
C PHE A 71 -10.44 -12.06 -1.17
N GLN A 72 -10.52 -12.80 -2.28
CA GLN A 72 -11.79 -13.28 -2.79
C GLN A 72 -12.07 -14.58 -2.05
N PRO A 73 -13.10 -14.64 -1.19
CA PRO A 73 -13.48 -15.91 -0.60
C PRO A 73 -13.82 -16.89 -1.74
N PRO A 74 -13.28 -18.12 -1.72
CA PRO A 74 -13.59 -19.11 -2.75
C PRO A 74 -15.07 -19.50 -2.62
N GLY A 75 -15.94 -18.89 -3.42
CA GLY A 75 -17.37 -19.24 -3.45
C GLY A 75 -18.33 -18.22 -4.08
N ALA A 76 -17.92 -16.97 -4.29
CA ALA A 76 -18.82 -15.95 -4.84
C ALA A 76 -18.71 -15.84 -6.37
N GLY A 77 -18.99 -16.91 -7.10
CA GLY A 77 -19.00 -16.85 -8.55
C GLY A 77 -18.86 -18.20 -9.23
N SER A 78 -20.00 -18.89 -9.39
CA SER A 78 -20.40 -19.66 -10.58
C SER A 78 -21.23 -20.85 -10.13
N GLY A 79 -22.51 -20.84 -10.48
CA GLY A 79 -23.43 -21.92 -10.22
C GLY A 79 -22.95 -23.21 -10.86
N ARG A 80 -22.46 -24.12 -10.02
CA ARG A 80 -22.44 -25.55 -10.31
C ARG A 80 -23.55 -26.16 -9.46
N PRO A 81 -24.61 -26.77 -10.03
CA PRO A 81 -25.57 -27.47 -9.19
C PRO A 81 -24.82 -28.60 -8.48
N LEU A 82 -24.89 -28.60 -7.15
CA LEU A 82 -24.43 -29.71 -6.33
C LEU A 82 -25.18 -30.98 -6.79
N PRO A 83 -24.49 -32.11 -7.02
CA PRO A 83 -25.21 -33.37 -7.17
C PRO A 83 -25.92 -33.68 -5.85
N THR A 84 -27.25 -33.57 -5.83
CA THR A 84 -28.10 -34.05 -4.75
C THR A 84 -28.02 -35.58 -4.72
N HIS A 85 -26.99 -36.12 -4.09
CA HIS A 85 -27.04 -37.49 -3.59
C HIS A 85 -27.68 -37.46 -2.21
N ALA A 86 -28.99 -37.68 -2.18
CA ALA A 86 -29.71 -37.98 -0.94
C ALA A 86 -29.20 -39.33 -0.40
N PRO A 87 -28.75 -39.44 0.86
CA PRO A 87 -28.50 -40.73 1.47
C PRO A 87 -29.85 -41.40 1.76
N SER A 88 -30.14 -42.49 1.05
CA SER A 88 -31.23 -43.40 1.38
C SER A 88 -30.91 -44.07 2.73
N PHE A 89 -31.45 -43.53 3.82
CA PHE A 89 -31.47 -44.23 5.10
C PHE A 89 -32.53 -45.33 5.05
N THR A 90 -32.12 -46.54 4.68
CA THR A 90 -32.91 -47.74 4.96
C THR A 90 -32.82 -48.05 6.45
N ARG A 91 -33.88 -47.71 7.17
CA ARG A 91 -34.09 -48.11 8.57
C ARG A 91 -34.26 -49.64 8.64
N ARG A 92 -33.44 -50.31 9.45
CA ARG A 92 -33.65 -51.70 9.86
C ARG A 92 -33.71 -51.76 11.38
#